data_AF-A0A7C4L655-F1
#
_entry.id   AF-A0A7C4L655-F1
#
_cell.length_a   1.000
_cell.length_b   1.000
_cell.length_c   1.000
_cell.angle_alpha   90.00
_cell.angle_beta   90.00
_cell.angle_gamma   90.00
#
_symmetry.space_group_name_H-M   'P 1'
#
loop_
_entity.id
_entity.type
_entity.pdbx_description
1 polymer ?
#
loop_
_entity_poly.entity_id
_entity_poly.type
_entity_poly.pdbx_seq_one_letter_code
_entity_poly.pdbx_strand_id
1 'polypeptide(L)'
;MGTIYIISDHGKLAKQNDALVFSSPSGDIRKLFLHRTDRIIISGNVELTGSALRMLMHHQIDTIFLSSNGRFNGKIQFEEGKNVLLRKRQYDSLNDQDFCKKVARSIAGGKLGNQITYMQRINRKNEQINVEKVINQAKRNLDCQGRFHFSGFSRFQLSGL
;
A
#
# COMPACT_ATOMS: atom_id res chain seq x y z
N MET A 1 0.53 6.09 13.20
CA MET A 1 0.63 4.87 12.38
C MET A 1 1.89 4.95 11.54
N GLY A 2 2.78 3.97 11.67
CA GLY A 2 4.15 4.02 11.15
C GLY A 2 4.54 2.71 10.45
N THR A 3 5.15 2.85 9.28
CA THR A 3 5.73 1.73 8.53
C THR A 3 7.25 1.82 8.57
N ILE A 4 7.90 0.79 9.08
CA ILE A 4 9.37 0.71 9.13
C ILE A 4 9.88 -0.10 7.93
N TYR A 5 10.87 0.44 7.23
CA TYR A 5 11.55 -0.24 6.13
C TYR A 5 12.94 -0.68 6.58
N ILE A 6 13.19 -1.98 6.51
CA ILE A 6 14.51 -2.59 6.71
C ILE A 6 14.98 -3.02 5.32
N ILE A 7 15.87 -2.23 4.73
CA ILE A 7 16.46 -2.49 3.42
C ILE A 7 17.93 -2.82 3.65
N SER A 8 18.28 -4.09 3.57
CA SER A 8 19.65 -4.54 3.78
C SER A 8 19.89 -5.89 3.16
N ASP A 9 21.04 -6.05 2.49
CA ASP A 9 21.40 -7.33 1.87
C ASP A 9 21.71 -8.41 2.90
N HIS A 10 22.21 -8.03 4.08
CA HIS A 10 22.51 -8.95 5.18
C HIS A 10 22.20 -8.25 6.50
N GLY A 11 21.76 -9.02 7.51
CA GLY A 11 21.56 -8.49 8.84
C GLY A 11 20.71 -9.39 9.70
N LYS A 12 20.55 -9.02 10.97
CA LYS A 12 19.79 -9.82 11.94
C LYS A 12 18.79 -8.97 12.69
N LEU A 13 17.54 -9.40 12.68
CA LEU A 13 16.46 -8.81 13.50
C LEU A 13 16.22 -9.69 14.73
N ALA A 14 16.61 -9.15 15.88
CA ALA A 14 16.55 -9.83 17.18
C ALA A 14 15.71 -9.06 18.20
N LYS A 15 15.10 -9.79 19.13
CA LYS A 15 14.52 -9.19 20.33
C LYS A 15 15.64 -8.86 21.32
N GLN A 16 15.68 -7.62 21.79
CA GLN A 16 16.52 -7.20 22.92
C GLN A 16 15.61 -6.52 23.95
N ASN A 17 15.39 -7.17 25.09
CA ASN A 17 14.42 -6.75 26.10
C ASN A 17 13.04 -6.52 25.43
N ASP A 18 12.42 -5.35 25.60
CA ASP A 18 11.12 -5.01 24.99
C ASP A 18 11.24 -4.23 23.67
N ALA A 19 12.36 -4.34 22.97
CA ALA A 19 12.57 -3.70 21.68
C ALA A 19 13.06 -4.68 20.61
N LEU A 20 12.72 -4.40 19.35
CA LEU A 20 13.36 -5.06 18.22
C LEU A 20 14.66 -4.33 17.90
N VAL A 21 15.68 -5.10 17.57
CA VAL A 21 17.00 -4.57 17.24
C VAL A 21 17.45 -5.18 15.93
N PHE A 22 17.71 -4.32 14.97
CA PHE A 22 18.36 -4.68 13.72
C PHE A 22 19.86 -4.48 13.85
N SER A 23 20.63 -5.52 13.57
CA SER A 23 22.09 -5.51 13.52
C SER A 23 22.54 -5.67 12.08
N SER A 24 23.25 -4.66 11.58
CA SER A 24 23.92 -4.69 10.28
C SER A 24 25.26 -5.44 10.37
N PRO A 25 25.73 -6.07 9.29
CA PRO A 25 27.09 -6.61 9.20
C PRO A 25 28.18 -5.55 9.46
N SER A 26 27.90 -4.28 9.16
CA SER A 26 28.81 -3.14 9.43
C SER A 26 28.97 -2.82 10.92
N GLY A 27 28.24 -3.49 11.81
CA GLY A 27 28.21 -3.21 13.25
C GLY A 27 27.17 -2.18 13.66
N ASP A 28 26.42 -1.59 12.72
CA ASP A 28 25.35 -0.65 13.04
C ASP A 28 24.18 -1.35 13.73
N ILE A 29 23.77 -0.83 14.88
CA ILE A 29 22.66 -1.35 15.67
C ILE A 29 21.53 -0.32 15.68
N ARG A 30 20.35 -0.72 15.20
CA ARG A 30 19.16 0.13 15.16
C ARG A 30 18.04 -0.48 16.01
N LYS A 31 17.56 0.26 16.99
CA LYS A 31 16.40 -0.12 17.80
C LYS A 31 15.11 0.35 17.14
N LEU A 32 14.13 -0.55 17.03
CA LEU A 32 12.81 -0.28 16.47
C LEU A 32 11.78 -0.27 17.60
N PHE A 33 11.01 0.81 17.65
CA PHE A 33 9.99 1.01 18.67
C PHE A 33 8.63 0.49 18.18
N LEU A 34 8.17 -0.60 18.81
CA LEU A 34 6.95 -1.32 18.43
C LEU A 34 5.68 -0.48 18.62
N HIS A 35 5.64 0.37 19.65
CA HIS A 35 4.46 1.15 20.03
C HIS A 35 3.97 2.18 19.00
N ARG A 36 4.78 2.51 17.98
CA ARG A 36 4.39 3.42 16.87
C ARG A 36 4.39 2.72 15.51
N THR A 37 4.60 1.41 15.49
CA THR A 37 4.85 0.65 14.26
C THR A 37 3.71 -0.31 14.04
N ASP A 38 2.97 -0.11 12.95
CA ASP A 38 1.89 -1.02 12.57
C ASP A 38 2.39 -2.08 11.58
N ARG A 39 3.45 -1.73 10.84
CA ARG A 39 3.99 -2.60 9.78
C ARG A 39 5.50 -2.50 9.65
N ILE A 40 6.13 -3.63 9.39
CA ILE A 40 7.54 -3.73 9.02
C ILE A 40 7.65 -4.31 7.61
N ILE A 41 8.48 -3.70 6.78
CA ILE A 41 8.82 -4.20 5.45
C ILE A 41 10.30 -4.56 5.47
N ILE A 42 10.60 -5.83 5.23
CA ILE A 42 11.95 -6.38 5.22
C ILE A 42 12.30 -6.71 3.76
N SER A 43 13.39 -6.13 3.26
CA SER A 43 13.87 -6.32 1.90
C SER A 43 15.33 -6.78 1.94
N GLY A 44 15.62 -7.91 1.29
CA GLY A 44 16.95 -8.52 1.25
C GLY A 44 17.07 -9.74 2.17
N ASN A 45 18.30 -10.17 2.47
CA ASN A 45 18.55 -11.37 3.26
C ASN A 45 18.78 -11.02 4.74
N VAL A 46 17.68 -10.73 5.45
CA VAL A 46 17.68 -10.42 6.88
C VAL A 46 17.22 -11.64 7.68
N GLU A 47 18.05 -12.10 8.61
CA GLU A 47 17.72 -13.17 9.52
C GLU A 47 16.74 -12.70 10.59
N LEU A 48 15.58 -13.35 10.68
CA LEU A 48 14.61 -13.10 11.74
C LEU A 48 14.74 -14.16 12.84
N THR A 49 15.11 -13.74 14.05
CA THR A 49 15.13 -14.67 15.18
C THR A 49 13.71 -15.07 15.60
N GLY A 50 13.55 -16.29 16.11
CA GLY A 50 12.25 -16.77 16.60
C GLY A 50 11.67 -15.91 17.75
N SER A 51 12.53 -15.31 18.58
CA SER A 51 12.10 -14.38 19.63
C SER A 51 11.59 -13.04 19.08
N ALA A 52 12.23 -12.50 18.04
CA ALA A 52 11.74 -11.33 17.32
C ALA A 52 10.39 -11.62 16.65
N LEU A 53 10.26 -12.78 15.99
CA LEU A 53 9.01 -13.22 15.39
C LEU A 53 7.88 -13.33 16.43
N ARG A 54 8.14 -13.95 17.59
CA ARG A 54 7.15 -14.04 18.68
C ARG A 54 6.69 -12.67 19.17
N MET A 55 7.61 -11.71 19.24
CA MET A 55 7.27 -10.36 19.66
C MET A 55 6.45 -9.62 18.60
N LEU A 56 6.77 -9.79 17.31
CA LEU A 56 5.94 -9.26 16.20
C LEU A 56 4.52 -9.83 16.26
N MET A 57 4.38 -11.13 16.54
CA MET A 57 3.07 -11.78 16.71
C MET A 57 2.31 -11.25 17.93
N HIS A 58 2.99 -11.04 19.05
CA HIS A 58 2.38 -10.53 20.27
C HIS A 58 1.82 -9.11 20.09
N HIS A 59 2.56 -8.24 19.41
CA HIS A 59 2.13 -6.87 19.11
C HIS A 59 1.28 -6.75 17.84
N GLN A 60 0.96 -7.86 17.17
CA GLN A 60 0.17 -7.90 15.94
C GLN A 60 0.71 -6.98 14.83
N ILE A 61 2.04 -6.91 14.69
CA ILE A 61 2.68 -6.04 13.71
C ILE A 61 2.84 -6.77 12.37
N ASP A 62 2.09 -6.33 11.36
CA ASP A 62 2.17 -6.87 10.02
C ASP A 62 3.61 -6.82 9.51
N THR A 63 4.11 -7.92 8.97
CA THR A 63 5.48 -7.98 8.46
C THR A 63 5.47 -8.48 7.02
N ILE A 64 6.00 -7.68 6.10
CA ILE A 64 6.09 -7.99 4.67
C ILE A 64 7.53 -8.32 4.32
N PHE A 65 7.73 -9.43 3.60
CA PHE A 65 9.03 -9.87 3.11
C PHE A 65 9.13 -9.64 1.61
N LEU A 66 10.17 -8.91 1.22
CA LEU A 66 10.54 -8.61 -0.15
C LEU A 66 11.93 -9.21 -0.42
N SER A 67 12.13 -9.66 -1.65
CA SER A 67 13.44 -9.97 -2.20
C SER A 67 14.29 -8.68 -2.34
N SER A 68 15.60 -8.81 -2.51
CA SER A 68 16.52 -7.66 -2.72
C SER A 68 16.14 -6.81 -3.95
N ASN A 69 15.49 -7.41 -4.95
CA ASN A 69 14.95 -6.72 -6.12
C ASN A 69 13.53 -6.14 -5.91
N GLY A 70 13.01 -6.13 -4.67
CA GLY A 70 11.69 -5.62 -4.32
C GLY A 70 10.52 -6.55 -4.67
N ARG A 71 10.78 -7.77 -5.14
CA ARG A 71 9.72 -8.76 -5.41
C ARG A 71 9.07 -9.21 -4.09
N PHE A 72 7.74 -9.23 -4.05
CA PHE A 72 7.00 -9.74 -2.89
C PHE A 72 7.18 -11.25 -2.72
N ASN A 73 7.68 -11.66 -1.57
CA ASN A 73 7.88 -13.07 -1.22
C ASN A 73 6.73 -13.59 -0.34
N GLY A 74 6.26 -12.77 0.60
CA GLY A 74 5.19 -13.14 1.51
C GLY A 74 4.94 -12.09 2.58
N LYS A 75 3.93 -12.32 3.41
CA LYS A 75 3.66 -11.49 4.59
C LYS A 75 3.12 -12.32 5.74
N ILE A 76 3.46 -11.89 6.95
CA ILE A 76 2.75 -12.26 8.18
C ILE A 76 1.73 -11.16 8.40
N GLN A 77 0.46 -11.56 8.45
CA GLN A 77 -0.66 -10.66 8.65
C GLN A 77 -1.50 -11.18 9.80
N PHE A 78 -1.84 -10.28 10.72
CA PHE A 78 -2.75 -10.58 11.83
C PHE A 78 -4.17 -10.21 11.47
N GLU A 79 -5.11 -10.55 12.35
CA GLU A 79 -6.53 -10.39 12.11
C GLU A 79 -6.85 -8.94 11.73
N GLU A 80 -7.16 -8.71 10.45
CA GLU A 80 -7.70 -7.43 10.01
C GLU A 80 -9.08 -7.25 10.66
N GLY A 81 -9.38 -6.01 11.09
CA GLY A 81 -10.60 -5.68 11.82
C GLY A 81 -11.90 -6.21 11.20
N LYS A 82 -12.93 -6.30 12.05
CA LYS A 82 -14.26 -6.96 11.95
C LYS A 82 -15.15 -6.61 10.74
N ASN A 83 -14.59 -6.27 9.58
CA ASN A 83 -15.31 -5.89 8.37
C ASN A 83 -15.77 -7.10 7.54
N VAL A 84 -16.12 -8.21 8.19
CA VAL A 84 -16.66 -9.40 7.53
C VAL A 84 -17.91 -9.05 6.73
N LEU A 85 -18.78 -8.20 7.28
CA LEU A 85 -19.98 -7.71 6.60
C LEU A 85 -19.66 -6.90 5.34
N LEU A 86 -18.61 -6.08 5.37
CA LEU A 86 -18.17 -5.33 4.19
C LEU A 86 -17.66 -6.27 3.11
N ARG A 87 -16.80 -7.23 3.46
CA ARG A 87 -16.27 -8.22 2.51
C ARG A 87 -17.40 -9.04 1.90
N LYS A 88 -18.37 -9.48 2.72
CA LYS A 88 -19.58 -10.16 2.23
C LYS A 88 -20.31 -9.32 1.18
N ARG A 89 -20.62 -8.06 1.49
CA ARG A 89 -21.28 -7.15 0.52
C ARG A 89 -20.45 -6.94 -0.74
N GLN A 90 -19.12 -6.84 -0.63
CA GLN A 90 -18.24 -6.74 -1.79
C GLN A 90 -18.36 -7.99 -2.67
N TYR A 91 -18.33 -9.19 -2.10
CA TYR A 91 -18.52 -10.44 -2.84
C TYR A 91 -19.92 -10.55 -3.46
N ASP A 92 -20.97 -10.20 -2.72
CA ASP A 92 -22.34 -10.22 -3.24
C ASP A 92 -22.49 -9.29 -4.44
N SER A 93 -21.85 -8.11 -4.37
CA SER A 93 -21.87 -7.08 -5.42
C SER A 93 -21.06 -7.47 -6.67
N LEU A 94 -20.19 -8.49 -6.60
CA LEU A 94 -19.48 -9.00 -7.79
C LEU A 94 -20.43 -9.68 -8.80
N ASN A 95 -21.61 -10.12 -8.36
CA ASN A 95 -22.62 -10.71 -9.24
C ASN A 95 -23.42 -9.64 -10.01
N ASP A 96 -23.38 -8.39 -9.58
CA ASP A 96 -24.02 -7.27 -10.29
C ASP A 96 -23.05 -6.71 -11.34
N GLN A 97 -23.34 -6.99 -12.62
CA GLN A 97 -22.51 -6.54 -13.74
C GLN A 97 -22.47 -5.01 -13.87
N ASP A 98 -23.54 -4.30 -13.52
CA ASP A 98 -23.58 -2.85 -13.68
C ASP A 98 -22.82 -2.15 -12.55
N PHE A 99 -22.88 -2.70 -11.34
CA PHE A 99 -21.98 -2.30 -10.26
C PHE A 99 -20.51 -2.53 -10.65
N CYS A 100 -20.18 -3.72 -11.17
CA CYS A 100 -18.81 -4.04 -11.59
C CYS A 100 -18.30 -3.09 -12.69
N LYS A 101 -19.12 -2.81 -13.72
CA LYS A 101 -18.79 -1.83 -14.78
C LYS A 101 -18.57 -0.44 -14.20
N LYS A 102 -19.42 0.00 -13.26
CA LYS A 102 -19.28 1.31 -12.60
C LYS A 102 -17.99 1.42 -11.80
N VAL A 103 -17.64 0.40 -11.02
CA VAL A 103 -16.38 0.35 -10.26
C VAL A 103 -15.18 0.33 -11.20
N ALA A 104 -15.20 -0.51 -12.25
CA ALA A 104 -14.13 -0.59 -13.23
C ALA A 104 -13.89 0.75 -13.96
N ARG A 105 -14.96 1.42 -14.39
CA ARG A 105 -14.89 2.78 -14.98
C ARG A 105 -14.32 3.79 -14.00
N SER A 106 -14.72 3.72 -12.72
CA SER A 106 -14.22 4.64 -11.69
C SER A 106 -12.72 4.46 -11.45
N ILE A 107 -12.23 3.21 -11.38
CA ILE A 107 -10.80 2.90 -11.22
C ILE A 107 -10.03 3.35 -12.47
N ALA A 108 -10.52 3.03 -13.66
CA ALA A 108 -9.88 3.42 -14.92
C ALA A 108 -9.82 4.95 -15.07
N GLY A 109 -10.91 5.66 -14.79
CA GLY A 109 -10.98 7.11 -14.81
C GLY A 109 -10.02 7.76 -13.82
N GLY A 110 -9.96 7.25 -12.58
CA GLY A 110 -8.98 7.71 -11.59
C GLY A 110 -7.52 7.48 -12.02
N LYS A 111 -7.22 6.32 -12.62
CA LYS A 111 -5.88 6.02 -13.16
C LYS A 111 -5.50 6.97 -14.30
N LEU A 112 -6.42 7.20 -15.24
CA LEU A 112 -6.22 8.15 -16.34
C LEU A 112 -6.02 9.58 -15.82
N GLY A 113 -6.82 10.02 -14.85
CA GLY A 113 -6.66 11.31 -14.18
C GLY A 113 -5.26 11.47 -13.57
N ASN A 114 -4.82 10.49 -12.78
CA ASN A 114 -3.48 10.48 -12.18
C ASN A 114 -2.37 10.53 -13.23
N GLN A 115 -2.51 9.78 -14.33
CA GLN A 115 -1.55 9.79 -15.44
C GLN A 115 -1.51 11.15 -16.14
N ILE A 116 -2.66 11.80 -16.39
CA ILE A 116 -2.72 13.14 -16.96
C ILE A 116 -2.00 14.15 -16.06
N THR A 117 -2.30 14.15 -14.76
CA THR A 117 -1.63 15.03 -13.78
C THR A 117 -0.12 14.79 -13.75
N TYR A 118 0.31 13.53 -13.79
CA TYR A 118 1.72 13.17 -13.83
C TYR A 118 2.41 13.66 -15.11
N MET A 119 1.82 13.42 -16.29
CA MET A 119 2.35 13.88 -17.57
C MET A 119 2.42 15.41 -17.65
N GLN A 120 1.40 16.12 -17.18
CA GLN A 120 1.42 17.59 -17.10
C GLN A 120 2.52 18.11 -16.18
N ARG A 121 2.84 17.39 -15.09
CA ARG A 121 3.96 17.74 -14.20
C ARG A 121 5.30 17.55 -14.90
N ILE A 122 5.48 16.48 -15.68
CA ILE A 122 6.70 16.25 -16.47
C ILE A 122 6.86 17.30 -17.56
N ASN A 123 5.80 17.59 -18.32
CA ASN A 123 5.82 18.57 -19.41
C ASN A 123 6.26 19.97 -18.93
N ARG A 124 5.85 20.36 -17.71
CA ARG A 124 6.28 21.63 -17.09
C ARG A 124 7.74 21.65 -16.62
N LYS A 125 8.34 20.48 -16.39
CA LYS A 125 9.71 20.36 -15.86
C LYS A 125 10.75 20.11 -16.95
N ASN A 126 10.37 19.48 -18.05
CA ASN A 126 11.28 19.06 -19.10
C ASN A 126 10.84 19.64 -20.45
N GLU A 127 11.56 20.66 -20.94
CA GLU A 127 11.26 21.31 -22.22
C GLU A 127 11.47 20.40 -23.43
N GLN A 128 12.26 19.32 -23.29
CA GLN A 128 12.56 18.39 -24.39
C GLN A 128 11.48 17.31 -24.62
N ILE A 129 10.53 17.13 -23.70
CA ILE A 129 9.50 16.08 -23.79
C ILE A 129 8.16 16.72 -24.13
N ASN A 130 7.72 16.62 -25.38
CA ASN A 130 6.38 17.06 -25.79
C ASN A 130 5.35 15.93 -25.65
N VAL A 131 4.59 15.96 -24.55
CA VAL A 131 3.51 14.99 -24.26
C VAL A 131 2.10 15.57 -24.42
N GLU A 132 1.97 16.78 -24.98
CA GLU A 132 0.67 17.49 -25.06
C GLU A 132 -0.37 16.74 -25.88
N LYS A 133 0.04 16.14 -27.01
CA LYS A 133 -0.85 15.32 -27.85
C LYS A 133 -1.42 14.13 -27.08
N VAL A 134 -0.59 13.45 -26.28
CA VAL A 134 -0.98 12.30 -25.47
C VAL A 134 -1.91 12.74 -24.33
N ILE A 135 -1.61 13.86 -23.68
CA ILE A 135 -2.47 14.45 -22.64
C ILE A 135 -3.86 14.77 -23.20
N ASN A 136 -3.94 15.37 -24.38
CA ASN A 136 -5.22 15.71 -25.01
C ASN A 136 -6.01 14.49 -25.46
N GLN A 137 -5.33 13.40 -25.87
CA GLN A 137 -6.01 12.13 -26.13
C GLN A 137 -6.53 11.49 -24.84
N ALA A 138 -5.72 11.48 -23.77
CA ALA A 138 -6.11 10.92 -22.48
C ALA A 138 -7.31 11.67 -21.87
N LYS A 139 -7.35 13.01 -21.98
CA LYS A 139 -8.49 13.84 -21.56
C LYS A 139 -9.77 13.46 -22.32
N ARG A 140 -9.70 13.34 -23.66
CA ARG A 140 -10.84 12.90 -24.48
C ARG A 140 -11.35 11.53 -24.05
N ASN A 141 -10.44 10.58 -23.82
CA ASN A 141 -10.82 9.24 -23.34
C ASN A 141 -11.50 9.28 -21.97
N LEU A 142 -11.08 10.20 -21.08
CA LEU A 142 -11.71 10.39 -19.78
C LEU A 142 -13.10 11.03 -19.90
N ASP A 143 -13.26 12.03 -20.76
CA ASP A 143 -14.54 12.71 -21.00
C ASP A 143 -15.59 11.76 -21.60
N CYS A 144 -15.17 10.86 -22.49
CA CYS A 144 -16.02 9.82 -23.07
C CYS A 144 -16.52 8.78 -22.05
N GLN A 145 -15.91 8.68 -20.87
CA GLN A 145 -16.35 7.75 -19.81
C GLN A 145 -17.51 8.29 -18.95
N GLY A 146 -17.98 9.51 -19.26
CA GLY A 146 -19.03 10.21 -18.53
C GLY A 146 -18.44 11.02 -17.36
N ARG A 147 -18.89 12.27 -17.20
CA ARG A 147 -18.47 13.14 -16.11
C ARG A 147 -18.93 12.56 -14.77
N PHE A 148 -18.06 11.83 -14.09
CA PHE A 148 -18.28 11.46 -12.69
C PHE A 148 -17.91 12.64 -11.80
N HIS A 149 -18.93 13.32 -11.29
CA HIS A 149 -18.79 14.29 -10.22
C HIS A 149 -18.34 13.53 -8.95
N PHE A 150 -17.07 13.64 -8.60
CA PHE A 150 -16.52 13.14 -7.33
C PHE A 150 -16.99 14.05 -6.18
N SER A 151 -18.28 14.02 -5.86
CA SER A 151 -18.87 14.70 -4.70
C SER A 151 -19.63 13.69 -3.85
N GLY A 152 -18.92 12.84 -3.11
CA GLY A 152 -19.61 11.82 -2.31
C GLY A 152 -18.71 10.76 -1.69
N PHE A 153 -17.68 11.20 -0.97
CA PHE A 153 -17.00 10.35 0.03
C PHE A 153 -17.08 10.93 1.45
N SER A 154 -18.01 11.86 1.68
CA SER A 154 -18.38 12.32 3.02
C SER A 154 -19.74 11.72 3.40
N ARG A 155 -19.78 11.05 4.56
CA ARG A 155 -20.95 10.44 5.23
C ARG A 155 -21.56 9.18 4.58
N PHE A 156 -20.88 8.05 4.78
CA PHE A 156 -21.59 6.88 5.29
C PHE A 156 -21.69 7.03 6.82
N GLN A 157 -22.70 7.77 7.28
CA GLN A 157 -23.14 7.68 8.67
C GLN A 157 -23.73 6.29 8.87
N LEU A 158 -23.05 5.47 9.68
CA LEU A 158 -23.64 4.28 10.29
C LEU A 158 -24.72 4.76 11.27
N SER A 159 -25.95 4.86 10.80
CA SER A 159 -27.15 4.96 11.62
C SER A 159 -27.99 3.72 11.38
N GLY A 160 -28.16 2.91 12.43
CA GLY A 160 -29.07 1.77 12.46
C GLY A 160 -28.38 0.41 12.42
N LEU A 161 -27.82 0.01 13.57
CA LEU A 161 -28.01 -1.27 14.28
C LEU A 161 -27.07 -1.32 15.49
#